data_AF-A0AB36K9P9-F1
#
_entry.id   AF-A0AB36K9P9-F1
#
_cell.length_a   1.000
_cell.length_b   1.000
_cell.length_c   1.000
_cell.angle_alpha   90.00
_cell.angle_beta   90.00
_cell.angle_gamma   90.00
#
_symmetry.space_group_name_H-M   'P 1'
#
loop_
_entity.id
_entity.type
_entity.pdbx_description
1 polymer ?
#
loop_
_entity_poly.entity_id
_entity_poly.type
_entity_poly.pdbx_seq_one_letter_code
_entity_poly.pdbx_strand_id
1 'polypeptide(L)'
;MRTAFTLQAKGDINALESHIRQLPPLTREATLYRLLSSPLRLDNDKWREYLVTLSQQQPHFLLRHQQDGYWVTTPAFHYAAAARKQLNRYRQQQLTQELGMLLSYRQLVIADWVHPDQPDYRQRRDALVTMIADYDGDGLAYLADQYLNDPTLMWMPDNAILAALAQATERPALYERLWRRGTDSYSLAALHALRARGTEPFALQQMMAAADNPSLRGPAIRQLANLSPLPAPVADFLQTQLSLRQGNQVAQLLVEAGKGDWLSSLQDQLGPLGQQHIASALSSR
;
A
#
# COMPACT_ATOMS: atom_id res chain seq x y z
N MET A 1 10.72 0.09 -38.56
CA MET A 1 10.02 0.78 -37.44
C MET A 1 8.69 1.41 -37.86
N ARG A 2 8.62 2.37 -38.80
CA ARG A 2 7.34 3.01 -39.20
C ARG A 2 6.24 1.99 -39.58
N THR A 3 6.60 0.97 -40.36
CA THR A 3 5.71 -0.14 -40.74
C THR A 3 5.14 -0.89 -39.53
N ALA A 4 5.95 -1.16 -38.50
CA ALA A 4 5.50 -1.85 -37.30
C ALA A 4 4.43 -1.05 -36.53
N PHE A 5 4.62 0.27 -36.37
CA PHE A 5 3.61 1.14 -35.74
C PHE A 5 2.34 1.25 -36.58
N THR A 6 2.45 1.26 -37.92
CA THR A 6 1.27 1.25 -38.79
C THR A 6 0.49 -0.06 -38.67
N LEU A 7 1.17 -1.21 -38.64
CA LEU A 7 0.53 -2.52 -38.47
C LEU A 7 -0.11 -2.67 -37.08
N GLN A 8 0.56 -2.16 -36.05
CA GLN A 8 0.01 -2.05 -34.69
C GLN A 8 -1.27 -1.22 -34.67
N ALA A 9 -1.26 -0.03 -35.28
CA ALA A 9 -2.43 0.85 -35.33
C ALA A 9 -3.61 0.23 -36.10
N LYS A 10 -3.32 -0.60 -37.12
CA LYS A 10 -4.32 -1.37 -37.88
C LYS A 10 -4.79 -2.64 -37.16
N GLY A 11 -4.13 -3.06 -36.08
CA GLY A 11 -4.44 -4.28 -35.34
C GLY A 11 -4.07 -5.59 -36.05
N ASP A 12 -3.22 -5.55 -37.09
CA ASP A 12 -2.82 -6.73 -37.85
C ASP A 12 -1.57 -7.40 -37.25
N ILE A 13 -1.82 -8.32 -36.31
CA ILE A 13 -0.77 -8.99 -35.52
C ILE A 13 0.05 -9.94 -36.36
N ASN A 14 -0.60 -10.68 -37.26
CA ASN A 14 0.07 -11.70 -38.06
C ASN A 14 1.07 -11.04 -39.02
N ALA A 15 0.68 -9.93 -39.65
CA ALA A 15 1.57 -9.15 -40.49
C ALA A 15 2.69 -8.47 -39.67
N LEU A 16 2.35 -7.95 -38.48
CA LEU A 16 3.33 -7.34 -37.59
C LEU A 16 4.39 -8.35 -37.14
N GLU A 17 3.98 -9.53 -36.68
CA GLU A 17 4.88 -10.59 -36.24
C GLU A 17 5.78 -11.05 -37.38
N SER A 18 5.20 -11.26 -38.57
CA SER A 18 5.95 -11.62 -39.78
C SER A 18 7.01 -10.56 -40.12
N HIS A 19 6.63 -9.26 -40.06
CA HIS A 19 7.55 -8.15 -40.27
C HIS A 19 8.68 -8.14 -39.22
N ILE A 20 8.34 -8.29 -37.94
CA ILE A 20 9.32 -8.30 -36.84
C ILE A 20 10.30 -9.47 -36.98
N ARG A 21 9.83 -10.67 -37.38
CA ARG A 21 10.68 -11.85 -37.61
C ARG A 21 11.67 -11.64 -38.76
N GLN A 22 11.35 -10.83 -39.76
CA GLN A 22 12.27 -10.52 -40.86
C GLN A 22 13.35 -9.49 -40.49
N LEU A 23 13.19 -8.75 -39.38
CA LEU A 23 14.19 -7.77 -38.95
C LEU A 23 15.46 -8.46 -38.42
N PRO A 24 16.64 -7.83 -38.62
CA PRO A 24 17.88 -8.25 -37.95
C PRO A 24 17.72 -8.30 -36.43
N PRO A 25 18.40 -9.22 -35.71
CA PRO A 25 18.15 -9.45 -34.28
C PRO A 25 18.19 -8.20 -33.41
N LEU A 26 19.19 -7.33 -33.59
CA LEU A 26 19.31 -6.07 -32.83
C LEU A 26 18.13 -5.12 -33.10
N THR A 27 17.81 -4.92 -34.38
CA THR A 27 16.70 -4.07 -34.80
C THR A 27 15.34 -4.63 -34.37
N ARG A 28 15.21 -5.95 -34.32
CA ARG A 28 14.03 -6.66 -33.83
C ARG A 28 13.75 -6.34 -32.37
N GLU A 29 14.72 -6.56 -31.49
CA GLU A 29 14.55 -6.29 -30.05
C GLU A 29 14.35 -4.80 -29.76
N ALA A 30 15.07 -3.92 -30.45
CA ALA A 30 14.87 -2.47 -30.34
C ALA A 30 13.45 -2.05 -30.79
N THR A 31 12.96 -2.62 -31.89
CA THR A 31 11.61 -2.34 -32.40
C THR A 31 10.54 -2.86 -31.44
N LEU A 32 10.69 -4.09 -30.94
CA LEU A 32 9.79 -4.68 -29.94
C LEU A 32 9.74 -3.83 -28.67
N TYR A 33 10.90 -3.47 -28.12
CA TYR A 33 10.94 -2.67 -26.90
C TYR A 33 10.25 -1.32 -27.10
N ARG A 34 10.51 -0.62 -28.21
CA ARG A 34 9.86 0.66 -28.49
C ARG A 34 8.35 0.51 -28.66
N LEU A 35 7.89 -0.51 -29.38
CA LEU A 35 6.46 -0.77 -29.59
C LEU A 35 5.74 -1.06 -28.27
N LEU A 36 6.37 -1.86 -27.40
CA LEU A 36 5.81 -2.28 -26.11
C LEU A 36 5.99 -1.24 -24.99
N SER A 37 6.80 -0.20 -25.21
CA SER A 37 6.99 0.87 -24.22
C SER A 37 5.80 1.84 -24.17
N SER A 38 5.00 1.91 -25.23
CA SER A 38 3.78 2.73 -25.29
C SER A 38 2.54 1.92 -24.90
N PRO A 39 1.50 2.52 -24.30
CA PRO A 39 0.23 1.85 -24.03
C PRO A 39 -0.36 1.18 -25.28
N LEU A 40 -0.76 -0.09 -25.15
CA LEU A 40 -1.45 -0.83 -26.19
C LEU A 40 -2.92 -1.01 -25.84
N ARG A 41 -3.79 -0.96 -26.85
CA ARG A 41 -5.16 -1.46 -26.72
C ARG A 41 -5.12 -2.97 -26.92
N LEU A 42 -5.47 -3.71 -25.88
CA LEU A 42 -5.43 -5.17 -25.89
C LEU A 42 -6.84 -5.74 -26.00
N ASP A 43 -7.71 -5.17 -26.83
CA ASP A 43 -9.07 -5.66 -27.03
C ASP A 43 -9.08 -7.00 -27.82
N ASN A 44 -8.08 -7.20 -28.67
CA ASN A 44 -7.87 -8.38 -29.51
C ASN A 44 -7.09 -9.49 -28.78
N ASP A 45 -7.64 -10.71 -28.75
CA ASP A 45 -6.99 -11.91 -28.19
C ASP A 45 -5.60 -12.18 -28.76
N LYS A 46 -5.39 -11.98 -30.06
CA LYS A 46 -4.10 -12.24 -30.72
C LYS A 46 -2.98 -11.37 -30.17
N TRP A 47 -3.29 -10.13 -29.79
CA TRP A 47 -2.33 -9.26 -29.11
C TRP A 47 -1.94 -9.85 -27.75
N ARG A 48 -2.91 -10.38 -27.00
CA ARG A 48 -2.68 -10.97 -25.68
C ARG A 48 -1.81 -12.23 -25.78
N GLU A 49 -2.13 -13.14 -26.69
CA GLU A 49 -1.34 -14.34 -26.98
C GLU A 49 0.10 -14.01 -27.39
N TYR A 50 0.26 -13.02 -28.27
CA TYR A 50 1.58 -12.57 -28.70
C TYR A 50 2.38 -11.97 -27.55
N LEU A 51 1.76 -11.16 -26.70
CA LEU A 51 2.41 -10.61 -25.51
C LEU A 51 2.77 -11.68 -24.48
N VAL A 52 1.93 -12.71 -24.29
CA VAL A 52 2.27 -13.86 -23.43
C VAL A 52 3.53 -14.54 -23.96
N THR A 53 3.58 -14.78 -25.27
CA THR A 53 4.77 -15.36 -25.92
C THR A 53 6.01 -14.50 -25.70
N LEU A 54 5.93 -13.19 -25.98
CA LEU A 54 7.05 -12.26 -25.78
C LEU A 54 7.47 -12.15 -24.30
N SER A 55 6.53 -12.27 -23.37
CA SER A 55 6.79 -12.18 -21.93
C SER A 55 7.65 -13.32 -21.39
N GLN A 56 7.68 -14.45 -22.10
CA GLN A 56 8.44 -15.65 -21.73
C GLN A 56 9.81 -15.71 -22.42
N GLN A 57 10.09 -14.83 -23.37
CA GLN A 57 11.36 -14.79 -24.10
C GLN A 57 12.47 -14.11 -23.29
N GLN A 58 13.71 -14.56 -23.52
CA GLN A 58 14.91 -13.93 -22.98
C GLN A 58 15.53 -13.00 -24.03
N PRO A 59 15.78 -11.71 -23.70
CA PRO A 59 16.51 -10.80 -24.59
C PRO A 59 17.94 -11.28 -24.84
N HIS A 60 18.42 -11.19 -26.08
CA HIS A 60 19.74 -11.67 -26.49
C HIS A 60 20.82 -10.61 -26.27
N PHE A 61 20.49 -9.34 -26.43
CA PHE A 61 21.46 -8.25 -26.28
C PHE A 61 21.52 -7.82 -24.82
N LEU A 62 22.70 -7.96 -24.20
CA LEU A 62 22.94 -7.64 -22.81
C LEU A 62 23.99 -6.54 -22.68
N LEU A 63 23.79 -5.64 -21.72
CA LEU A 63 24.72 -4.59 -21.32
C LEU A 63 25.33 -4.95 -19.97
N ARG A 64 26.64 -4.79 -19.87
CA ARG A 64 27.39 -4.98 -18.62
C ARG A 64 27.81 -3.62 -18.08
N HIS A 65 27.45 -3.33 -16.85
CA HIS A 65 27.84 -2.09 -16.16
C HIS A 65 28.20 -2.38 -14.70
N GLN A 66 28.98 -1.49 -14.09
CA GLN A 66 29.38 -1.60 -12.70
C GLN A 66 28.40 -0.81 -11.83
N GLN A 67 27.86 -1.46 -10.80
CA GLN A 67 26.98 -0.85 -9.81
C GLN A 67 27.41 -1.32 -8.43
N ASP A 68 27.68 -0.38 -7.52
CA ASP A 68 28.07 -0.64 -6.12
C ASP A 68 29.25 -1.62 -5.97
N GLY A 69 30.23 -1.54 -6.87
CA GLY A 69 31.41 -2.42 -6.87
C GLY A 69 31.20 -3.79 -7.54
N TYR A 70 29.97 -4.12 -7.96
CA TYR A 70 29.62 -5.37 -8.64
C TYR A 70 29.36 -5.17 -10.13
N TRP A 71 29.63 -6.21 -10.93
CA TRP A 71 29.24 -6.22 -12.35
C TRP A 71 27.83 -6.75 -12.51
N VAL A 72 26.93 -5.91 -13.01
CA VAL A 72 25.54 -6.27 -13.31
C VAL A 72 25.36 -6.41 -14.81
N THR A 73 24.66 -7.47 -15.22
CA THR A 73 24.28 -7.71 -16.62
C THR A 73 22.77 -7.51 -16.77
N THR A 74 22.36 -6.58 -17.62
CA THR A 74 20.95 -6.27 -17.89
C THR A 74 20.65 -6.34 -19.38
N PRO A 75 19.40 -6.64 -19.79
CA PRO A 75 19.00 -6.53 -21.19
C PRO A 75 19.23 -5.11 -21.75
N ALA A 76 19.76 -5.01 -22.95
CA ALA A 76 19.80 -3.76 -23.71
C ALA A 76 18.38 -3.28 -24.08
N PHE A 77 17.45 -4.23 -24.28
CA PHE A 77 16.06 -3.99 -24.65
C PHE A 77 15.11 -4.82 -23.78
N HIS A 78 14.39 -4.17 -22.87
CA HIS A 78 13.52 -4.85 -21.90
C HIS A 78 12.13 -5.20 -22.48
N TYR A 79 12.07 -5.75 -23.70
CA TYR A 79 10.79 -5.99 -24.38
C TYR A 79 9.93 -7.05 -23.67
N ALA A 80 10.53 -8.11 -23.11
CA ALA A 80 9.80 -9.13 -22.36
C ALA A 80 9.14 -8.55 -21.09
N ALA A 81 9.87 -7.70 -20.35
CA ALA A 81 9.32 -6.99 -19.19
C ALA A 81 8.24 -5.98 -19.61
N ALA A 82 8.44 -5.28 -20.73
CA ALA A 82 7.43 -4.39 -21.29
C ALA A 82 6.14 -5.16 -21.66
N ALA A 83 6.25 -6.36 -22.24
CA ALA A 83 5.08 -7.21 -22.54
C ALA A 83 4.31 -7.59 -21.27
N ARG A 84 5.01 -8.05 -20.21
CA ARG A 84 4.39 -8.33 -18.90
C ARG A 84 3.66 -7.12 -18.34
N LYS A 85 4.28 -5.94 -18.45
CA LYS A 85 3.66 -4.67 -18.00
C LYS A 85 2.36 -4.37 -18.76
N GLN A 86 2.30 -4.62 -20.07
CA GLN A 86 1.07 -4.45 -20.85
C GLN A 86 -0.02 -5.41 -20.38
N LEU A 87 0.30 -6.69 -20.22
CA LEU A 87 -0.64 -7.72 -19.76
C LEU A 87 -1.18 -7.40 -18.36
N ASN A 88 -0.31 -7.00 -17.43
CA ASN A 88 -0.73 -6.63 -16.08
C ASN A 88 -1.65 -5.41 -16.07
N ARG A 89 -1.36 -4.38 -16.89
CA ARG A 89 -2.25 -3.21 -17.02
C ARG A 89 -3.63 -3.59 -17.55
N TYR A 90 -3.67 -4.44 -18.57
CA TYR A 90 -4.94 -4.91 -19.11
C TYR A 90 -5.73 -5.73 -18.09
N ARG A 91 -5.07 -6.64 -17.37
CA ARG A 91 -5.71 -7.40 -16.29
C ARG A 91 -6.27 -6.47 -15.22
N GLN A 92 -5.52 -5.45 -14.81
CA GLN A 92 -5.99 -4.44 -13.86
C GLN A 92 -7.23 -3.71 -14.39
N GLN A 93 -7.24 -3.28 -15.66
CA GLN A 93 -8.40 -2.65 -16.28
C GLN A 93 -9.63 -3.56 -16.29
N GLN A 94 -9.48 -4.85 -16.62
CA GLN A 94 -10.57 -5.82 -16.57
C GLN A 94 -11.14 -5.94 -15.16
N LEU A 95 -10.26 -6.09 -14.15
CA LEU A 95 -10.68 -6.21 -12.76
C LEU A 95 -11.40 -4.95 -12.27
N THR A 96 -10.93 -3.76 -12.63
CA THR A 96 -11.60 -2.50 -12.30
C THR A 96 -12.98 -2.40 -12.95
N GLN A 97 -13.14 -2.81 -14.21
CA GLN A 97 -14.44 -2.84 -14.88
C GLN A 97 -15.40 -3.83 -14.22
N GLU A 98 -14.92 -5.05 -13.93
CA GLU A 98 -15.69 -6.10 -13.25
C GLU A 98 -16.15 -5.63 -11.87
N LEU A 99 -15.24 -5.06 -11.07
CA LEU A 99 -15.54 -4.47 -9.77
C LEU A 99 -16.58 -3.35 -9.85
N GLY A 100 -16.43 -2.44 -10.82
CA GLY A 100 -17.38 -1.35 -11.03
C GLY A 100 -18.79 -1.87 -11.33
N MET A 101 -18.91 -2.90 -12.17
CA MET A 101 -20.19 -3.56 -12.43
C MET A 101 -20.76 -4.20 -11.15
N LEU A 102 -19.97 -5.03 -10.46
CA LEU A 102 -20.41 -5.73 -9.25
C LEU A 102 -20.84 -4.76 -8.13
N LEU A 103 -20.12 -3.65 -7.94
CA LEU A 103 -20.50 -2.62 -6.98
C LEU A 103 -21.76 -1.87 -7.40
N SER A 104 -21.88 -1.50 -8.68
CA SER A 104 -23.07 -0.78 -9.17
C SER A 104 -24.37 -1.55 -8.93
N TYR A 105 -24.30 -2.88 -8.94
CA TYR A 105 -25.43 -3.76 -8.65
C TYR A 105 -25.47 -4.26 -7.20
N ARG A 106 -24.56 -3.81 -6.32
CA ARG A 106 -24.40 -4.29 -4.93
C ARG A 106 -24.28 -5.82 -4.83
N GLN A 107 -23.55 -6.40 -5.78
CA GLN A 107 -23.30 -7.84 -5.90
C GLN A 107 -21.87 -8.23 -5.50
N LEU A 108 -20.99 -7.25 -5.25
CA LEU A 108 -19.62 -7.52 -4.85
C LEU A 108 -19.56 -8.07 -3.43
N VAL A 109 -19.21 -9.35 -3.27
CA VAL A 109 -18.85 -9.95 -1.98
C VAL A 109 -17.33 -9.93 -1.83
N ILE A 110 -16.79 -9.21 -0.83
CA ILE A 110 -15.33 -9.05 -0.67
C ILE A 110 -14.64 -10.39 -0.48
N ALA A 111 -15.23 -11.30 0.31
CA ALA A 111 -14.65 -12.60 0.63
C ALA A 111 -14.49 -13.48 -0.62
N ASP A 112 -15.48 -13.45 -1.51
CA ASP A 112 -15.44 -14.18 -2.78
C ASP A 112 -14.50 -13.53 -3.79
N TRP A 113 -14.43 -12.19 -3.80
CA TRP A 113 -13.53 -11.43 -4.66
C TRP A 113 -12.06 -11.61 -4.30
N VAL A 114 -11.73 -11.71 -3.02
CA VAL A 114 -10.36 -11.67 -2.51
C VAL A 114 -10.03 -12.95 -1.73
N HIS A 115 -10.21 -14.08 -2.41
CA HIS A 115 -9.96 -15.40 -1.82
C HIS A 115 -8.44 -15.69 -1.74
N PRO A 116 -7.85 -15.90 -0.54
CA PRO A 116 -6.39 -16.01 -0.36
C PRO A 116 -5.72 -17.12 -1.18
N ASP A 117 -6.42 -18.23 -1.43
CA ASP A 117 -5.89 -19.38 -2.16
C ASP A 117 -5.84 -19.19 -3.69
N GLN A 118 -6.39 -18.08 -4.21
CA GLN A 118 -6.38 -17.82 -5.65
C GLN A 118 -5.04 -17.25 -6.13
N PRO A 119 -4.49 -17.72 -7.27
CA PRO A 119 -3.22 -17.21 -7.80
C PRO A 119 -3.20 -15.70 -8.10
N ASP A 120 -4.36 -15.10 -8.38
CA ASP A 120 -4.52 -13.68 -8.67
C ASP A 120 -4.98 -12.84 -7.47
N TYR A 121 -4.96 -13.41 -6.25
CA TYR A 121 -5.33 -12.74 -4.99
C TYR A 121 -4.79 -11.30 -4.90
N ARG A 122 -3.47 -11.12 -5.11
CA ARG A 122 -2.82 -9.81 -4.97
C ARG A 122 -3.37 -8.80 -5.99
N GLN A 123 -3.59 -9.23 -7.23
CA GLN A 123 -4.12 -8.36 -8.29
C GLN A 123 -5.56 -7.95 -7.99
N ARG A 124 -6.40 -8.89 -7.53
CA ARG A 124 -7.80 -8.63 -7.15
C ARG A 124 -7.90 -7.71 -5.94
N ARG A 125 -7.08 -7.95 -4.92
CA ARG A 125 -6.93 -7.09 -3.74
C ARG A 125 -6.51 -5.67 -4.14
N ASP A 126 -5.46 -5.52 -4.95
CA ASP A 126 -4.94 -4.22 -5.35
C ASP A 126 -5.93 -3.44 -6.22
N ALA A 127 -6.70 -4.14 -7.08
CA ALA A 127 -7.78 -3.54 -7.85
C ALA A 127 -8.90 -3.01 -6.94
N LEU A 128 -9.30 -3.77 -5.92
CA LEU A 128 -10.30 -3.32 -4.94
C LEU A 128 -9.81 -2.13 -4.12
N VAL A 129 -8.57 -2.17 -3.64
CA VAL A 129 -7.96 -1.04 -2.89
C VAL A 129 -7.89 0.22 -3.74
N THR A 130 -7.49 0.10 -5.01
CA THR A 130 -7.46 1.25 -5.94
C THR A 130 -8.86 1.82 -6.13
N MET A 131 -9.86 0.96 -6.35
CA MET A 131 -11.24 1.40 -6.52
C MET A 131 -11.79 2.10 -5.28
N ILE A 132 -11.49 1.61 -4.08
CA ILE A 132 -11.94 2.24 -2.82
C ILE A 132 -11.50 3.70 -2.72
N ALA A 133 -10.31 4.04 -3.24
CA ALA A 133 -9.81 5.42 -3.22
C ALA A 133 -10.62 6.38 -4.10
N ASP A 134 -11.27 5.86 -5.15
CA ASP A 134 -11.96 6.64 -6.18
C ASP A 134 -13.50 6.51 -6.13
N TYR A 135 -14.05 5.71 -5.20
CA TYR A 135 -15.48 5.37 -5.16
C TYR A 135 -16.30 6.32 -4.27
N ASP A 136 -17.62 6.38 -4.52
CA ASP A 136 -18.56 7.22 -3.77
C ASP A 136 -18.88 6.70 -2.35
N GLY A 137 -19.40 7.59 -1.49
CA GLY A 137 -19.65 7.29 -0.08
C GLY A 137 -20.68 6.16 0.15
N ASP A 138 -21.70 6.05 -0.70
CA ASP A 138 -22.78 5.06 -0.54
C ASP A 138 -22.33 3.63 -0.86
N GLY A 139 -21.48 3.45 -1.88
CA GLY A 139 -20.88 2.15 -2.17
C GLY A 139 -19.81 1.76 -1.14
N LEU A 140 -19.07 2.73 -0.62
CA LEU A 140 -18.09 2.47 0.43
C LEU A 140 -18.75 2.04 1.75
N ALA A 141 -19.94 2.57 2.08
CA ALA A 141 -20.71 2.11 3.24
C ALA A 141 -21.08 0.62 3.13
N TYR A 142 -21.51 0.17 1.94
CA TYR A 142 -21.80 -1.24 1.67
C TYR A 142 -20.58 -2.15 1.88
N LEU A 143 -19.40 -1.73 1.40
CA LEU A 143 -18.16 -2.47 1.60
C LEU A 143 -17.70 -2.47 3.06
N ALA A 144 -17.84 -1.34 3.76
CA ALA A 144 -17.53 -1.24 5.17
C ALA A 144 -18.40 -2.19 6.00
N ASP A 145 -19.70 -2.26 5.70
CA ASP A 145 -20.63 -3.14 6.41
C ASP A 145 -20.29 -4.62 6.19
N GLN A 146 -19.84 -5.02 5.00
CA GLN A 146 -19.33 -6.38 4.79
C GLN A 146 -18.11 -6.65 5.67
N TYR A 147 -17.12 -5.76 5.67
CA TYR A 147 -15.93 -5.94 6.50
C TYR A 147 -16.25 -6.00 7.99
N LEU A 148 -17.29 -5.30 8.45
CA LEU A 148 -17.75 -5.30 9.83
C LEU A 148 -18.60 -6.53 10.20
N ASN A 149 -19.29 -7.16 9.25
CA ASN A 149 -20.24 -8.22 9.59
C ASN A 149 -19.81 -9.62 9.13
N ASP A 150 -18.89 -9.72 8.17
CA ASP A 150 -18.40 -10.99 7.67
C ASP A 150 -17.19 -11.49 8.48
N PRO A 151 -17.31 -12.64 9.19
CA PRO A 151 -16.21 -13.20 9.97
C PRO A 151 -15.08 -13.75 9.10
N THR A 152 -15.33 -14.09 7.82
CA THR A 152 -14.29 -14.62 6.92
C THR A 152 -13.21 -13.57 6.64
N LEU A 153 -13.60 -12.29 6.57
CA LEU A 153 -12.71 -11.16 6.32
C LEU A 153 -11.77 -10.86 7.50
N MET A 154 -12.04 -11.40 8.69
CA MET A 154 -11.14 -11.31 9.83
C MET A 154 -9.81 -12.07 9.59
N TRP A 155 -9.86 -13.11 8.76
CA TRP A 155 -8.75 -14.03 8.50
C TRP A 155 -7.99 -13.73 7.21
N MET A 156 -8.19 -12.55 6.61
CA MET A 156 -7.41 -12.14 5.44
C MET A 156 -5.90 -12.13 5.75
N PRO A 157 -5.03 -12.38 4.76
CA PRO A 157 -3.58 -12.47 5.01
C PRO A 157 -2.92 -11.10 5.27
N ASP A 158 -3.54 -9.99 4.86
CA ASP A 158 -3.04 -8.64 5.07
C ASP A 158 -4.16 -7.65 5.45
N ASN A 159 -3.77 -6.41 5.76
CA ASN A 159 -4.67 -5.33 6.15
C ASN A 159 -4.98 -4.34 5.01
N ALA A 160 -4.64 -4.63 3.76
CA ALA A 160 -4.69 -3.63 2.67
C ALA A 160 -6.10 -3.04 2.47
N ILE A 161 -7.10 -3.92 2.35
CA ILE A 161 -8.51 -3.52 2.12
C ILE A 161 -9.09 -2.84 3.36
N LEU A 162 -8.81 -3.36 4.55
CA LEU A 162 -9.26 -2.78 5.81
C LEU A 162 -8.72 -1.36 6.00
N ALA A 163 -7.42 -1.17 5.78
CA ALA A 163 -6.77 0.12 5.88
C ALA A 163 -7.32 1.12 4.84
N ALA A 164 -7.59 0.67 3.62
CA ALA A 164 -8.20 1.49 2.57
C ALA A 164 -9.63 1.92 2.93
N LEU A 165 -10.48 0.97 3.36
CA LEU A 165 -11.85 1.27 3.78
C LEU A 165 -11.90 2.17 5.02
N ALA A 166 -11.04 1.94 6.00
CA ALA A 166 -10.96 2.77 7.21
C ALA A 166 -10.61 4.23 6.87
N GLN A 167 -9.64 4.43 5.96
CA GLN A 167 -9.25 5.77 5.51
C GLN A 167 -10.34 6.44 4.67
N ALA A 168 -10.97 5.72 3.75
CA ALA A 168 -11.96 6.28 2.84
C ALA A 168 -13.31 6.58 3.52
N THR A 169 -13.71 5.79 4.53
CA THR A 169 -15.01 5.94 5.20
C THR A 169 -14.94 6.65 6.54
N GLU A 170 -13.75 6.81 7.11
CA GLU A 170 -13.52 7.38 8.44
C GLU A 170 -14.34 6.71 9.57
N ARG A 171 -14.71 5.44 9.40
CA ARG A 171 -15.49 4.71 10.40
C ARG A 171 -14.60 4.24 11.56
N PRO A 172 -14.86 4.65 12.82
CA PRO A 172 -14.05 4.22 13.97
C PRO A 172 -13.99 2.70 14.12
N ALA A 173 -15.09 1.99 13.85
CA ALA A 173 -15.15 0.53 13.97
C ALA A 173 -14.19 -0.21 13.02
N LEU A 174 -13.88 0.36 11.84
CA LEU A 174 -12.90 -0.23 10.93
C LEU A 174 -11.47 -0.02 11.43
N TYR A 175 -11.17 1.16 11.97
CA TYR A 175 -9.89 1.42 12.62
C TYR A 175 -9.70 0.54 13.87
N GLU A 176 -10.73 0.38 14.70
CA GLU A 176 -10.68 -0.52 15.86
C GLU A 176 -10.32 -1.95 15.43
N ARG A 177 -10.90 -2.45 14.33
CA ARG A 177 -10.50 -3.75 13.77
C ARG A 177 -9.06 -3.73 13.27
N LEU A 178 -8.66 -2.68 12.54
CA LEU A 178 -7.30 -2.55 12.00
C LEU A 178 -6.26 -2.60 13.11
N TRP A 179 -6.50 -1.92 14.22
CA TRP A 179 -5.60 -1.86 15.37
C TRP A 179 -5.57 -3.16 16.17
N ARG A 180 -6.60 -4.00 16.11
CA ARG A 180 -6.60 -5.31 16.75
C ARG A 180 -5.90 -6.40 15.94
N ARG A 181 -5.73 -6.22 14.64
CA ARG A 181 -5.06 -7.20 13.77
C ARG A 181 -3.54 -7.12 13.90
N GLY A 182 -2.87 -8.18 13.42
CA GLY A 182 -1.42 -8.20 13.30
C GLY A 182 -0.94 -7.03 12.44
N THR A 183 0.03 -6.27 12.93
CA THR A 183 0.55 -5.09 12.25
C THR A 183 1.34 -5.48 11.00
N ASP A 184 1.01 -4.87 9.88
CA ASP A 184 1.75 -4.96 8.63
C ASP A 184 2.07 -3.56 8.07
N SER A 185 2.62 -3.51 6.85
CA SER A 185 2.93 -2.25 6.17
C SER A 185 1.69 -1.37 5.96
N TYR A 186 0.49 -1.94 5.83
CA TYR A 186 -0.74 -1.19 5.59
C TYR A 186 -1.28 -0.55 6.87
N SER A 187 -1.20 -1.24 8.02
CA SER A 187 -1.49 -0.64 9.34
C SER A 187 -0.56 0.55 9.63
N LEU A 188 0.74 0.40 9.35
CA LEU A 188 1.71 1.48 9.53
C LEU A 188 1.43 2.66 8.59
N ALA A 189 1.11 2.38 7.32
CA ALA A 189 0.75 3.42 6.36
C ALA A 189 -0.52 4.17 6.78
N ALA A 190 -1.54 3.47 7.29
CA ALA A 190 -2.76 4.09 7.81
C ALA A 190 -2.46 5.00 9.01
N LEU A 191 -1.61 4.56 9.93
CA LEU A 191 -1.17 5.39 11.05
C LEU A 191 -0.42 6.65 10.57
N HIS A 192 0.49 6.51 9.59
CA HIS A 192 1.17 7.66 8.98
C HIS A 192 0.22 8.62 8.28
N ALA A 193 -0.83 8.12 7.62
CA ALA A 193 -1.85 8.95 6.99
C ALA A 193 -2.62 9.79 8.03
N LEU A 194 -2.94 9.22 9.19
CA LEU A 194 -3.57 9.96 10.30
C LEU A 194 -2.69 11.12 10.79
N ARG A 195 -1.37 10.91 10.92
CA ARG A 195 -0.44 11.98 11.29
C ARG A 195 -0.47 13.14 10.30
N ALA A 196 -0.59 12.87 9.00
CA ALA A 196 -0.61 13.91 7.98
C ALA A 196 -1.80 14.87 8.13
N ARG A 197 -2.85 14.47 8.86
CA ARG A 197 -4.02 15.29 9.21
C ARG A 197 -3.80 16.19 10.43
N GLY A 198 -2.62 16.13 11.06
CA GLY A 198 -2.24 17.01 12.15
C GLY A 198 -3.09 16.80 13.41
N THR A 199 -3.77 17.86 13.85
CA THR A 199 -4.50 17.90 15.14
C THR A 199 -6.01 17.70 14.98
N GLU A 200 -6.47 17.13 13.87
CA GLU A 200 -7.88 16.80 13.69
C GLU A 200 -8.36 15.81 14.78
N PRO A 201 -9.51 16.05 15.44
CA PRO A 201 -9.96 15.25 16.58
C PRO A 201 -10.06 13.75 16.27
N PHE A 202 -10.61 13.39 15.11
CA PHE A 202 -10.70 12.00 14.68
C PHE A 202 -9.31 11.36 14.53
N ALA A 203 -8.38 12.05 13.87
CA ALA A 203 -7.03 11.55 13.67
C ALA A 203 -6.29 11.35 14.99
N LEU A 204 -6.40 12.30 15.92
CA LEU A 204 -5.85 12.18 17.26
C LEU A 204 -6.42 10.97 17.99
N GLN A 205 -7.75 10.79 17.98
CA GLN A 205 -8.41 9.65 18.61
C GLN A 205 -7.92 8.32 18.03
N GLN A 206 -7.81 8.21 16.70
CA GLN A 206 -7.33 6.98 16.07
C GLN A 206 -5.85 6.70 16.30
N MET A 207 -5.00 7.74 16.36
CA MET A 207 -3.58 7.58 16.74
C MET A 207 -3.43 7.12 18.20
N MET A 208 -4.25 7.67 19.12
CA MET A 208 -4.27 7.21 20.52
C MET A 208 -4.73 5.76 20.62
N ALA A 209 -5.81 5.37 19.90
CA ALA A 209 -6.29 3.99 19.87
C ALA A 209 -5.26 3.01 19.27
N ALA A 210 -4.50 3.44 18.25
CA ALA A 210 -3.45 2.61 17.67
C ALA A 210 -2.33 2.28 18.68
N ALA A 211 -2.10 3.13 19.69
CA ALA A 211 -1.05 2.91 20.68
C ALA A 211 -1.37 1.78 21.69
N ASP A 212 -2.61 1.29 21.71
CA ASP A 212 -2.98 0.10 22.49
C ASP A 212 -2.42 -1.18 21.86
N ASN A 213 -2.21 -1.20 20.53
CA ASN A 213 -1.54 -2.29 19.85
C ASN A 213 -0.03 -2.28 20.19
N PRO A 214 0.53 -3.35 20.78
CA PRO A 214 1.93 -3.39 21.19
C PRO A 214 2.93 -3.09 20.06
N SER A 215 2.63 -3.53 18.84
CA SER A 215 3.50 -3.32 17.67
C SER A 215 3.39 -1.91 17.08
N LEU A 216 2.26 -1.22 17.29
CA LEU A 216 2.05 0.16 16.83
C LEU A 216 2.31 1.20 17.92
N ARG A 217 2.42 0.82 19.20
CA ARG A 217 2.64 1.72 20.34
C ARG A 217 3.81 2.67 20.10
N GLY A 218 5.00 2.14 19.81
CA GLY A 218 6.19 2.96 19.60
C GLY A 218 6.02 3.97 18.46
N PRO A 219 5.60 3.55 17.25
CA PRO A 219 5.24 4.46 16.16
C PRO A 219 4.18 5.50 16.54
N ALA A 220 3.06 5.10 17.15
CA ALA A 220 1.94 5.99 17.47
C ALA A 220 2.34 7.04 18.51
N ILE A 221 2.98 6.63 19.60
CA ILE A 221 3.50 7.55 20.63
C ILE A 221 4.48 8.55 20.04
N ARG A 222 5.41 8.11 19.16
CA ARG A 222 6.32 9.02 18.46
C ARG A 222 5.58 10.05 17.60
N GLN A 223 4.53 9.64 16.89
CA GLN A 223 3.77 10.58 16.06
C GLN A 223 3.02 11.62 16.91
N LEU A 224 2.38 11.17 18.00
CA LEU A 224 1.68 12.03 18.96
C LEU A 224 2.64 12.99 19.66
N ALA A 225 3.80 12.52 20.10
CA ALA A 225 4.82 13.32 20.78
C ALA A 225 5.42 14.41 19.88
N ASN A 226 5.48 14.18 18.57
CA ASN A 226 5.99 15.14 17.60
C ASN A 226 4.99 16.26 17.23
N LEU A 227 3.77 16.25 17.80
CA LEU A 227 2.83 17.35 17.62
C LEU A 227 3.32 18.61 18.37
N SER A 228 3.22 19.75 17.70
CA SER A 228 3.58 21.05 18.26
C SER A 228 2.58 22.12 17.81
N PRO A 229 1.87 22.80 18.74
CA PRO A 229 1.84 22.53 20.18
C PRO A 229 1.24 21.14 20.50
N LEU A 230 1.52 20.61 21.70
CA LEU A 230 0.94 19.34 22.15
C LEU A 230 -0.54 19.53 22.52
N PRO A 231 -1.50 18.90 21.81
CA PRO A 231 -2.92 19.08 22.13
C PRO A 231 -3.26 18.51 23.51
N ALA A 232 -4.15 19.17 24.26
CA ALA A 232 -4.53 18.74 25.61
C ALA A 232 -5.00 17.26 25.70
N PRO A 233 -5.87 16.75 24.80
CA PRO A 233 -6.27 15.33 24.84
C PRO A 233 -5.10 14.36 24.67
N VAL A 234 -4.07 14.77 23.91
CA VAL A 234 -2.86 13.97 23.69
C VAL A 234 -1.96 14.02 24.92
N ALA A 235 -1.84 15.18 25.58
CA ALA A 235 -1.10 15.32 26.82
C ALA A 235 -1.67 14.42 27.93
N ASP A 236 -2.99 14.44 28.12
CA ASP A 236 -3.70 13.61 29.11
C ASP A 236 -3.51 12.11 28.82
N PHE A 237 -3.61 11.74 27.54
CA PHE A 237 -3.36 10.37 27.09
C PHE A 237 -1.92 9.94 27.38
N LEU A 238 -0.92 10.74 27.02
CA LEU A 238 0.49 10.43 27.25
C LEU A 238 0.81 10.34 28.76
N GLN A 239 0.22 11.22 29.58
CA GLN A 239 0.34 11.15 31.04
C GLN A 239 -0.23 9.84 31.60
N THR A 240 -1.37 9.40 31.07
CA THR A 240 -1.95 8.10 31.42
C THR A 240 -1.02 6.95 31.02
N GLN A 241 -0.45 6.99 29.82
CA GLN A 241 0.49 5.97 29.32
C GLN A 241 1.78 5.91 30.14
N LEU A 242 2.28 7.04 30.65
CA LEU A 242 3.42 7.11 31.58
C LEU A 242 3.14 6.44 32.92
N SER A 243 1.88 6.31 33.32
CA SER A 243 1.49 5.64 34.56
C SER A 243 1.36 4.12 34.43
N LEU A 244 1.43 3.60 33.20
CA LEU A 244 1.36 2.16 32.93
C LEU A 244 2.72 1.49 33.12
N ARG A 245 2.73 0.15 33.26
CA ARG A 245 3.95 -0.65 33.43
C ARG A 245 4.99 -0.46 32.32
N GLN A 246 4.56 -0.06 31.13
CA GLN A 246 5.43 0.17 29.96
C GLN A 246 5.77 1.66 29.78
N GLY A 247 5.49 2.50 30.78
CA GLY A 247 5.70 3.95 30.73
C GLY A 247 7.16 4.36 30.54
N ASN A 248 8.13 3.51 30.92
CA ASN A 248 9.56 3.71 30.59
C ASN A 248 9.79 3.95 29.09
N GLN A 249 9.18 3.13 28.23
CA GLN A 249 9.31 3.26 26.78
C GLN A 249 8.69 4.58 26.30
N VAL A 250 7.53 4.94 26.85
CA VAL A 250 6.82 6.19 26.51
C VAL A 250 7.67 7.41 26.91
N ALA A 251 8.26 7.39 28.10
CA ALA A 251 9.15 8.44 28.60
C ALA A 251 10.38 8.61 27.70
N GLN A 252 11.04 7.52 27.29
CA GLN A 252 12.16 7.56 26.36
C GLN A 252 11.79 8.21 25.02
N LEU A 253 10.67 7.78 24.42
CA LEU A 253 10.19 8.33 23.15
C LEU A 253 9.84 9.83 23.26
N LEU A 254 9.35 10.28 24.41
CA LEU A 254 9.07 11.69 24.67
C LEU A 254 10.35 12.52 24.80
N VAL A 255 11.39 11.99 25.45
CA VAL A 255 12.72 12.62 25.50
C VAL A 255 13.33 12.73 24.10
N GLU A 256 13.27 11.66 23.30
CA GLU A 256 13.72 11.65 21.90
C GLU A 256 12.97 12.69 21.04
N ALA A 257 11.67 12.89 21.30
CA ALA A 257 10.86 13.91 20.65
C ALA A 257 11.06 15.34 21.20
N GLY A 258 12.04 15.54 22.10
CA GLY A 258 12.36 16.85 22.66
C GLY A 258 11.39 17.34 23.74
N LYS A 259 10.53 16.48 24.30
CA LYS A 259 9.54 16.83 25.33
C LYS A 259 10.08 16.67 26.77
N GLY A 260 11.39 16.76 26.96
CA GLY A 260 12.04 16.60 28.26
C GLY A 260 11.54 17.61 29.31
N ASP A 261 11.39 18.87 28.95
CA ASP A 261 10.94 19.92 29.90
C ASP A 261 9.49 19.69 30.34
N TRP A 262 8.64 19.25 29.41
CA TRP A 262 7.27 18.87 29.71
C TRP A 262 7.23 17.65 30.65
N LEU A 263 8.04 16.63 30.42
CA LEU A 263 8.18 15.49 31.34
C LEU A 263 8.61 15.93 32.73
N SER A 264 9.62 16.80 32.85
CA SER A 264 10.07 17.33 34.14
C SER A 264 8.94 18.04 34.90
N SER A 265 8.09 18.79 34.19
CA SER A 265 6.92 19.47 34.81
C SER A 265 5.85 18.50 35.34
N LEU A 266 5.83 17.25 34.87
CA LEU A 266 4.87 16.22 35.28
C LEU A 266 5.36 15.34 36.44
N GLN A 267 6.63 15.45 36.84
CA GLN A 267 7.22 14.55 37.83
C GLN A 267 6.43 14.54 39.16
N ASP A 268 6.01 15.71 39.63
CA ASP A 268 5.26 15.84 40.89
C ASP A 268 3.76 15.49 40.75
N GLN A 269 3.27 15.30 39.52
CA GLN A 269 1.86 15.02 39.22
C GLN A 269 1.58 13.53 39.02
N LEU A 270 2.62 12.72 38.83
CA LEU A 270 2.51 11.27 38.62
C LEU A 270 2.75 10.48 39.90
N GLY A 271 2.17 9.29 39.98
CA GLY A 271 2.48 8.33 41.05
C GLY A 271 3.93 7.81 40.99
N PRO A 272 4.38 7.06 42.02
CA PRO A 272 5.78 6.62 42.16
C PRO A 272 6.34 5.90 40.92
N LEU A 273 5.52 5.10 40.24
CA LEU A 273 5.90 4.36 39.04
C LEU A 273 6.19 5.31 37.87
N GLY A 274 5.32 6.31 37.64
CA GLY A 274 5.52 7.31 36.59
C GLY A 274 6.74 8.20 36.87
N GLN A 275 6.97 8.57 38.13
CA GLN A 275 8.19 9.28 38.55
C GLN A 275 9.46 8.49 38.24
N GLN A 276 9.46 7.19 38.54
CA GLN A 276 10.58 6.31 38.20
C GLN A 276 10.82 6.26 36.69
N HIS A 277 9.75 6.21 35.89
CA HIS A 277 9.85 6.19 34.43
C HIS A 277 10.46 7.47 33.85
N ILE A 278 10.03 8.63 34.35
CA ILE A 278 10.59 9.93 33.95
C ILE A 278 12.07 10.04 34.35
N ALA A 279 12.41 9.71 35.60
CA ALA A 279 13.78 9.78 36.08
C ALA A 279 14.73 8.87 35.28
N SER A 280 14.29 7.65 34.95
CA SER A 280 15.05 6.72 34.11
C SER A 280 15.28 7.27 32.70
N ALA A 281 14.28 7.90 32.09
CA ALA A 281 14.41 8.42 30.73
C ALA A 281 15.29 9.68 30.67
N LEU A 282 15.16 10.59 31.64
CA LEU A 282 15.94 11.83 31.68
C LEU A 282 17.42 11.61 32.03
N SER A 283 17.73 10.58 32.82
CA SER A 283 19.11 10.19 33.15
C SER A 283 19.85 9.46 32.03
N SER A 284 19.12 8.97 31.02
CA SER A 284 19.70 8.29 29.85
C SER A 284 20.06 9.27 28.72
N ARG A 285 20.00 10.58 28.98
CA ARG A 285 20.25 11.68 28.04
C ARG A 285 21.70 12.15 28.10
#